data_AF-A0A016XLT9-F1
#
_entry.id   AF-A0A016XLT9-F1
#
_cell.length_a   1.000
_cell.length_b   1.000
_cell.length_c   1.000
_cell.angle_alpha   90.00
_cell.angle_beta   90.00
_cell.angle_gamma   90.00
#
_symmetry.space_group_name_H-M   'P 1'
#
loop_
_entity.id
_entity.type
_entity.pdbx_description
1 polymer ?
#
loop_
_entity_poly.entity_id
_entity_poly.type
_entity_poly.pdbx_seq_one_letter_code
_entity_poly.pdbx_strand_id
1 'polypeptide(L)'
;MKTTLTTFIAAGVLAVATLPAFAHDAASASADKLYRLKDGGTLYVFKDGKMALEDAYGRAAFLKKGQVLETTDGQKITATSNEVARLNSLILLGHEGS
;
A
#
# COMPACT_ATOMS: atom_id res chain seq x y z
N MET A 1 54.71 -1.21 -26.05
CA MET A 1 53.99 -1.78 -24.89
C MET A 1 52.64 -1.08 -24.81
N LYS A 2 51.57 -1.76 -25.23
CA LYS A 2 50.48 -2.33 -24.39
C LYS A 2 49.23 -1.42 -24.39
N THR A 3 48.28 -1.80 -25.27
CA THR A 3 46.81 -1.88 -25.07
C THR A 3 46.35 -1.72 -23.61
N THR A 4 45.22 -1.10 -23.25
CA THR A 4 43.84 -1.25 -23.77
C THR A 4 42.97 -0.22 -23.01
N LEU A 5 42.00 0.42 -23.67
CA LEU A 5 41.01 1.28 -22.99
C LEU A 5 39.84 0.42 -22.51
N THR A 6 39.69 0.30 -21.19
CA THR A 6 38.73 -0.59 -20.53
C THR A 6 37.30 -0.06 -20.64
N THR A 7 36.43 -0.87 -21.23
CA THR A 7 34.98 -0.72 -21.29
C THR A 7 34.37 -0.68 -19.88
N PHE A 8 33.58 0.35 -19.56
CA PHE A 8 32.66 0.34 -18.41
C PHE A 8 31.30 -0.22 -18.87
N ILE A 9 31.02 -1.48 -18.57
CA ILE A 9 29.66 -2.01 -18.63
C ILE A 9 29.02 -1.74 -17.27
N ALA A 10 28.21 -0.69 -17.18
CA ALA A 10 27.32 -0.49 -16.03
C ALA A 10 26.15 -1.48 -16.15
N ALA A 11 26.27 -2.62 -15.46
CA ALA A 11 25.16 -3.54 -15.27
C ALA A 11 24.14 -2.88 -14.32
N GLY A 12 23.10 -2.27 -14.89
CA GLY A 12 21.95 -1.80 -14.13
C GLY A 12 21.17 -2.98 -13.58
N VAL A 13 21.33 -3.26 -12.29
CA VAL A 13 20.44 -4.17 -11.57
C VAL A 13 19.06 -3.51 -11.54
N LEU A 14 18.13 -3.99 -12.36
CA LEU A 14 16.71 -3.70 -12.16
C LEU A 14 16.29 -4.36 -10.84
N ALA A 15 16.28 -3.58 -9.77
CA ALA A 15 15.55 -3.95 -8.56
C ALA A 15 14.05 -3.90 -8.89
N VAL A 16 13.52 -5.02 -9.41
CA VAL A 16 12.08 -5.22 -9.49
C VAL A 16 11.61 -5.39 -8.06
N ALA A 17 11.20 -4.30 -7.43
CA ALA A 17 10.44 -4.36 -6.19
C ALA A 17 9.07 -4.97 -6.54
N THR A 18 8.99 -6.30 -6.49
CA THR A 18 7.71 -7.02 -6.44
C THR A 18 7.08 -6.72 -5.09
N LEU A 19 6.58 -5.49 -4.91
CA LEU A 19 5.74 -5.18 -3.77
C LEU A 19 4.50 -6.07 -3.87
N PRO A 20 4.04 -6.68 -2.77
CA PRO A 20 2.83 -7.49 -2.80
C PRO A 20 1.72 -6.68 -3.47
N ALA A 21 1.19 -7.24 -4.56
CA ALA A 21 -0.06 -6.80 -5.16
C ALA A 21 -1.12 -6.88 -4.08
N PHE A 22 -1.99 -5.88 -3.98
CA PHE A 22 -3.06 -5.86 -2.99
C PHE A 22 -3.85 -7.17 -3.08
N ALA A 23 -3.65 -8.07 -2.12
CA ALA A 23 -4.20 -9.43 -2.18
C ALA A 23 -5.72 -9.46 -1.95
N HIS A 24 -6.28 -8.33 -1.52
CA HIS A 24 -7.70 -8.17 -1.23
C HIS A 24 -8.43 -7.55 -2.42
N ASP A 25 -8.81 -8.38 -3.39
CA ASP A 25 -9.46 -7.93 -4.63
C ASP A 25 -10.75 -7.13 -4.33
N ALA A 26 -11.59 -7.64 -3.43
CA ALA A 26 -12.82 -6.96 -3.01
C ALA A 26 -12.56 -5.61 -2.31
N ALA A 27 -11.58 -5.54 -1.39
CA ALA A 27 -11.25 -4.30 -0.70
C ALA A 27 -10.70 -3.25 -1.68
N SER A 28 -9.80 -3.67 -2.56
CA SER A 28 -9.17 -2.80 -3.57
C SER A 28 -10.19 -2.30 -4.60
N ALA A 29 -11.10 -3.16 -5.07
CA ALA A 29 -12.16 -2.81 -6.01
C ALA A 29 -13.20 -1.82 -5.41
N SER A 30 -13.36 -1.83 -4.08
CA SER A 30 -14.26 -0.92 -3.38
C SER A 30 -13.65 0.46 -3.09
N ALA A 31 -12.33 0.58 -3.19
CA ALA A 31 -11.59 1.82 -2.94
C ALA A 31 -11.63 2.75 -4.17
N ASP A 32 -11.64 4.05 -3.91
CA ASP A 32 -11.34 5.09 -4.89
C ASP A 32 -9.81 5.30 -4.99
N LYS A 33 -9.12 5.28 -3.84
CA LYS A 33 -7.67 5.43 -3.75
C LYS A 33 -7.07 4.49 -2.72
N LEU A 34 -5.86 4.04 -3.01
CA LEU A 34 -5.02 3.26 -2.10
C LEU A 34 -3.70 3.99 -1.91
N TYR A 35 -3.33 4.22 -0.66
CA TYR A 35 -2.03 4.80 -0.32
C TYR A 35 -1.20 3.79 0.46
N ARG A 36 -0.03 3.43 -0.08
CA ARG A 36 0.97 2.66 0.66
C ARG A 36 1.63 3.54 1.69
N LEU A 37 1.74 3.04 2.91
CA LEU A 37 2.27 3.75 4.07
C LEU A 37 3.70 3.33 4.37
N LYS A 38 4.47 4.23 4.99
CA LYS A 38 5.88 3.97 5.37
C LYS A 38 6.03 2.84 6.39
N ASP A 39 5.03 2.61 7.22
CA ASP A 39 5.00 1.53 8.21
C ASP A 39 4.66 0.15 7.60
N GLY A 40 4.45 0.09 6.28
CA GLY A 40 4.09 -1.12 5.56
C GLY A 40 2.59 -1.34 5.42
N GLY A 41 1.76 -0.51 6.07
CA GLY A 41 0.30 -0.58 5.94
C GLY A 41 -0.24 0.03 4.64
N THR A 42 -1.56 -0.05 4.48
CA THR A 42 -2.29 0.57 3.36
C THR A 42 -3.47 1.38 3.89
N LEU A 43 -3.56 2.64 3.47
CA LEU A 43 -4.75 3.46 3.68
C LEU A 43 -5.69 3.31 2.49
N TYR A 44 -6.89 2.80 2.75
CA TYR A 44 -7.99 2.72 1.80
C TYR A 44 -8.83 3.99 1.90
N VAL A 45 -9.03 4.69 0.79
CA VAL A 45 -10.03 5.76 0.67
C VAL A 45 -11.14 5.24 -0.23
N PHE A 46 -12.34 5.06 0.31
CA PHE A 46 -13.50 4.57 -0.40
C PHE A 46 -14.15 5.66 -1.27
N LYS A 47 -15.05 5.25 -2.17
CA LYS A 47 -15.78 6.15 -3.09
C LYS A 47 -16.63 7.22 -2.39
N ASP A 48 -16.98 7.00 -1.12
CA ASP A 48 -17.68 7.96 -0.26
C ASP A 48 -16.72 8.90 0.51
N GLY A 49 -15.42 8.81 0.23
CA GLY A 49 -14.35 9.58 0.88
C GLY A 49 -13.95 9.05 2.26
N LYS A 50 -14.59 7.99 2.76
CA LYS A 50 -14.24 7.42 4.06
C LYS A 50 -13.00 6.55 4.00
N MET A 51 -12.37 6.37 5.14
CA MET A 51 -11.02 5.82 5.25
C MET A 51 -10.98 4.59 6.15
N ALA A 52 -10.21 3.59 5.75
CA ALA A 52 -9.84 2.46 6.58
C ALA A 52 -8.34 2.16 6.46
N LEU A 53 -7.78 1.63 7.54
CA LEU A 53 -6.36 1.29 7.61
C LEU A 53 -6.19 -0.23 7.62
N GLU A 54 -5.31 -0.71 6.75
CA GLU A 54 -4.74 -2.05 6.83
C GLU A 54 -3.34 -1.94 7.42
N ASP A 55 -3.00 -2.81 8.37
CA ASP A 55 -1.64 -2.90 8.92
C ASP A 55 -0.67 -3.63 7.98
N ALA A 56 0.61 -3.63 8.31
CA ALA A 56 1.66 -4.29 7.52
C ALA A 56 1.49 -5.82 7.40
N TYR A 57 0.55 -6.43 8.13
CA TYR A 57 0.24 -7.85 8.09
C TYR A 57 -1.04 -8.15 7.28
N GLY A 58 -1.60 -7.15 6.59
CA GLY A 58 -2.78 -7.33 5.75
C GLY A 58 -4.09 -7.38 6.55
N ARG A 59 -4.12 -6.89 7.79
CA ARG A 59 -5.30 -6.92 8.66
C ARG A 59 -5.92 -5.53 8.79
N ALA A 60 -7.24 -5.46 8.85
CA ALA A 60 -7.93 -4.22 9.19
C ALA A 60 -7.53 -3.74 10.59
N ALA A 61 -7.02 -2.51 10.68
CA ALA A 61 -6.52 -1.91 11.90
C ALA A 61 -7.32 -0.65 12.27
N PHE A 62 -7.34 -0.33 13.56
CA PHE A 62 -8.04 0.85 14.05
C PHE A 62 -7.36 2.12 13.52
N LEU A 63 -8.12 2.95 12.80
CA LEU A 63 -7.66 4.24 12.31
C LEU A 63 -8.16 5.36 13.22
N LYS A 64 -7.26 6.03 13.94
CA LYS A 64 -7.68 7.14 14.82
C LYS A 64 -7.97 8.38 13.99
N LYS A 65 -9.15 9.00 14.15
CA LYS A 65 -9.43 10.31 13.53
C LYS A 65 -8.41 11.36 13.99
N GLY A 66 -7.90 12.14 13.05
CA GLY A 66 -6.82 13.11 13.29
C GLY A 66 -5.41 12.51 13.30
N GLN A 67 -5.26 11.19 13.18
CA GLN A 67 -3.95 10.57 12.98
C GLN A 67 -3.38 11.01 11.64
N VAL A 68 -2.10 11.39 11.65
CA VAL A 68 -1.34 11.68 10.43
C VAL A 68 -0.61 10.42 10.01
N LEU A 69 -0.88 9.98 8.79
CA LEU A 69 -0.22 8.84 8.15
C LEU A 69 0.75 9.39 7.11
N GLU A 70 1.91 8.74 6.97
CA GLU A 70 2.90 9.11 5.97
C GLU A 70 3.01 8.01 4.92
N THR A 71 2.82 8.40 3.67
CA THR A 71 2.88 7.51 2.52
C THR A 71 4.33 7.25 2.10
N THR A 72 4.55 6.21 1.31
CA THR A 72 5.90 5.86 0.82
C THR A 72 6.55 6.95 -0.03
N ASP A 73 5.76 7.79 -0.70
CA ASP A 73 6.21 8.97 -1.47
C ASP A 73 6.33 10.25 -0.62
N GLY A 74 6.11 10.16 0.69
CA GLY A 74 6.31 11.27 1.65
C GLY A 74 5.12 12.21 1.80
N GLN A 75 3.98 11.91 1.18
CA GLN A 75 2.73 12.63 1.43
C GLN A 75 2.24 12.36 2.87
N LYS A 76 1.70 13.39 3.52
CA LYS A 76 1.05 13.27 4.82
C LYS A 76 -0.46 13.35 4.66
N ILE A 77 -1.17 12.35 5.13
CA ILE A 77 -2.63 12.26 5.06
C ILE A 77 -3.19 12.27 6.48
N THR A 78 -4.14 13.18 6.75
CA THR A 78 -4.83 13.20 8.05
C THR A 78 -6.11 12.38 7.95
N ALA A 79 -6.25 11.40 8.84
CA ALA A 79 -7.42 10.53 8.89
C ALA A 79 -8.67 11.29 9.31
N THR A 80 -9.73 11.19 8.52
CA THR A 80 -11.03 11.86 8.79
C THR A 80 -12.11 10.89 9.31
N SER A 81 -11.91 9.59 9.12
CA SER A 81 -12.88 8.54 9.42
C SER A 81 -12.17 7.23 9.79
N ASN A 82 -12.96 6.24 10.22
CA ASN A 82 -12.48 4.93 10.65
C ASN A 82 -13.48 3.85 10.25
N GLU A 83 -13.23 3.23 9.11
CA GLU A 83 -14.09 2.19 8.54
C GLU A 83 -13.47 0.80 8.69
N VAL A 84 -12.85 0.53 9.85
CA VAL A 84 -12.18 -0.74 10.17
C VAL A 84 -13.10 -1.96 9.98
N ALA A 85 -14.38 -1.86 10.37
CA ALA A 85 -15.33 -2.95 10.22
C ALA A 85 -15.63 -3.26 8.75
N ARG A 86 -15.84 -2.22 7.93
CA ARG A 86 -16.05 -2.36 6.49
C ARG A 86 -14.85 -3.01 5.81
N LEU A 87 -13.65 -2.55 6.12
CA LEU A 87 -12.42 -3.13 5.56
C LEU A 87 -12.27 -4.59 5.97
N ASN A 88 -12.52 -4.92 7.24
CA ASN A 88 -12.47 -6.30 7.71
C ASN A 88 -13.43 -7.22 6.94
N SER A 89 -14.67 -6.79 6.71
CA SER A 89 -15.64 -7.54 5.91
C SER A 89 -15.18 -7.74 4.46
N LEU A 90 -14.55 -6.73 3.85
CA LEU A 90 -14.05 -6.81 2.48
C LEU A 90 -12.83 -7.73 2.34
N ILE A 91 -11.93 -7.72 3.32
CA ILE A 91 -10.79 -8.64 3.39
C ILE A 91 -11.30 -10.08 3.49
N LEU A 92 -12.25 -10.35 4.40
CA LEU A 92 -12.85 -11.68 4.54
C LEU A 92 -13.55 -12.14 3.26
N LEU A 93 -14.31 -11.24 2.61
CA LEU A 93 -14.97 -11.54 1.34
C LEU A 93 -13.97 -11.90 0.23
N GLY A 94 -12.81 -11.23 0.19
CA GLY A 94 -11.74 -11.55 -0.74
C GLY A 94 -11.13 -12.93 -0.52
N HIS A 95 -11.09 -13.41 0.73
CA HIS A 95 -10.62 -14.76 1.05
C HIS A 95 -11.66 -15.86 0.78
N GLU A 96 -12.96 -15.58 0.92
CA GLU A 96 -14.01 -16.57 0.64
C GLU A 96 -14.22 -16.83 -0.87
N GLY A 97 -13.80 -15.88 -1.72
CA GLY A 97 -13.91 -15.97 -3.18
C GLY A 97 -12.70 -16.53 -3.93
N SER A 98 -11.63 -16.96 -3.23
CA SER A 98 -10.37 -17.44 -3.81
C SER A 98 -10.27 -18.95 -3.96
#